data_AF-A0AA35RGN9-F1
#
_entry.id   AF-A0AA35RGN9-F1
#
_cell.length_a   1.000
_cell.length_b   1.000
_cell.length_c   1.000
_cell.angle_alpha   90.00
_cell.angle_beta   90.00
_cell.angle_gamma   90.00
#
_symmetry.space_group_name_H-M   'P 1'
#
loop_
_entity.id
_entity.type
_entity.pdbx_description
1 polymer ?
#
loop_
_entity_poly.entity_id
_entity_poly.type
_entity_poly.pdbx_seq_one_letter_code
_entity_poly.pdbx_strand_id
1 'polypeptide(L)'
;MNLDPSALSYPTYIELLQRALTLWYHDPTVTTPVLKLIAELVLNRSQRLLFDVTSPNGVLLFREASKSMVSYGERVLSISDIPPDKVYPLKLKGVAICFNMLKAALCGNYVNFGVLRLYGDTALDKALDMFVKLLVSVPLKNLLDYPKVSQAYYGLLEVLTQDHMDFISGLEPSVFTYLFSSISEGLTGLDNMVCTGCCSTLDHILTFLFKKLSRQKGGMSPSPTTPFLRILDLNPGLLQGMLSSIMNIIMFENYRNQWSMSRPLLGLILLNEEYFKSLRERVIAMQPADRQPAMAQCFDNLMDKVERNLQPRNRDLFTKNMSVFRRDVSVSLRDVAPQTSSQTPTTTTTTTTSDMMV
;
A
#
# COMPACT_ATOMS: atom_id res chain seq x y z
N MET A 1 23.21 11.49 24.98
CA MET A 1 24.18 10.39 24.94
C MET A 1 24.87 10.50 23.59
N ASN A 2 25.94 11.28 23.54
CA ASN A 2 26.73 11.50 22.32
C ASN A 2 27.43 10.18 22.03
N LEU A 3 26.92 9.43 21.06
CA LEU A 3 27.64 8.28 20.51
C LEU A 3 28.83 8.84 19.75
N ASP A 4 29.97 8.88 20.42
CA ASP A 4 31.27 9.02 19.77
C ASP A 4 31.38 7.87 18.74
N PRO A 5 31.46 8.17 17.42
CA PRO A 5 31.54 7.14 16.38
C PRO A 5 32.78 6.25 16.50
N SER A 6 33.74 6.62 17.36
CA SER A 6 34.92 5.81 17.69
C SER A 6 34.66 4.67 18.68
N ALA A 7 33.54 4.68 19.42
CA ALA A 7 33.26 3.70 20.48
C ALA A 7 32.67 2.36 19.97
N LEU A 8 32.13 2.32 18.76
CA LEU A 8 32.05 1.09 17.96
C LEU A 8 33.19 1.16 16.96
N SER A 9 34.29 0.44 17.16
CA SER A 9 35.44 0.46 16.24
C SER A 9 35.05 -0.07 14.85
N TYR A 10 34.55 0.83 14.01
CA TYR A 10 34.49 0.70 12.57
C TYR A 10 35.94 0.57 12.07
N PRO A 11 36.35 -0.48 11.31
CA PRO A 11 35.54 -1.45 10.55
C PRO A 11 35.37 -2.85 11.20
N THR A 12 36.15 -3.19 12.21
CA THR A 12 36.36 -4.60 12.64
C THR A 12 35.10 -5.31 13.14
N TYR A 13 34.24 -4.62 13.89
CA TYR A 13 33.03 -5.26 14.45
C TYR A 13 31.94 -5.48 13.41
N ILE A 14 31.80 -4.58 12.42
CA ILE A 14 30.79 -4.73 11.36
C ILE A 14 31.14 -5.91 10.45
N GLU A 15 32.42 -6.10 10.13
CA GLU A 15 32.88 -7.26 9.35
C GLU A 15 32.58 -8.58 10.07
N LEU A 16 32.77 -8.63 11.39
CA LEU A 16 32.41 -9.80 12.20
C LEU A 16 30.91 -10.09 12.14
N LEU A 17 30.07 -9.05 12.27
CA LEU A 17 28.61 -9.17 12.19
C LEU A 17 28.16 -9.66 10.80
N GLN A 18 28.76 -9.14 9.73
CA GLN A 18 28.49 -9.61 8.37
C GLN A 18 28.89 -11.07 8.18
N ARG A 19 30.08 -11.46 8.69
CA ARG A 19 30.51 -12.85 8.65
C ARG A 19 29.55 -13.75 9.43
N ALA A 20 29.04 -13.27 10.57
CA ALA A 20 28.05 -13.99 11.34
C ALA A 20 26.75 -14.26 10.55
N LEU A 21 26.26 -13.26 9.81
CA LEU A 21 25.09 -13.43 8.92
C LEU A 21 25.32 -14.49 7.84
N THR A 22 26.55 -14.61 7.33
CA THR A 22 26.86 -15.59 6.29
C THR A 22 27.09 -17.00 6.80
N LEU A 23 27.62 -17.17 8.02
CA LEU A 23 27.91 -18.49 8.60
C LEU A 23 26.69 -19.10 9.30
N TRP A 24 25.95 -18.29 10.06
CA TRP A 24 24.81 -18.74 10.88
C TRP A 24 23.46 -18.33 10.27
N TYR A 25 23.37 -18.21 8.95
CA TYR A 25 22.14 -17.80 8.25
C TYR A 25 20.93 -18.69 8.56
N HIS A 26 21.16 -19.94 8.95
CA HIS A 26 20.15 -20.93 9.33
C HIS A 26 19.66 -20.79 10.79
N ASP A 27 20.33 -19.98 11.61
CA ASP A 27 20.00 -19.79 13.02
C ASP A 27 19.40 -18.39 13.28
N PRO A 28 18.07 -18.29 13.51
CA PRO A 28 17.40 -17.05 13.84
C PRO A 28 17.89 -16.39 15.13
N THR A 29 18.46 -17.17 16.06
CA THR A 29 18.96 -16.64 17.34
C THR A 29 20.19 -15.76 17.15
N VAL A 30 20.97 -16.01 16.09
CA VAL A 30 22.13 -15.19 15.71
C VAL A 30 21.74 -14.13 14.68
N THR A 31 21.01 -14.50 13.64
CA THR A 31 20.69 -13.56 12.55
C THR A 31 19.73 -12.46 12.97
N THR A 32 18.72 -12.75 13.80
CA THR A 32 17.73 -11.75 14.22
C THR A 32 18.37 -10.59 15.00
N PRO A 33 19.19 -10.83 16.06
CA PRO A 33 19.83 -9.73 16.78
C PRO A 33 20.79 -8.92 15.91
N VAL A 34 21.56 -9.57 15.04
CA VAL A 34 22.50 -8.88 14.15
C VAL A 34 21.76 -7.97 13.17
N LEU A 35 20.71 -8.47 12.51
CA LEU A 35 19.90 -7.65 11.60
C LEU A 35 19.21 -6.50 12.33
N LYS A 36 18.68 -6.74 13.54
CA LYS A 36 18.06 -5.68 14.36
C LYS A 36 19.06 -4.61 14.78
N LEU A 37 20.28 -5.00 15.15
CA LEU A 37 21.34 -4.05 15.50
C LEU A 37 21.63 -3.13 14.32
N ILE A 38 21.80 -3.70 13.12
CA ILE A 38 22.06 -2.93 11.90
C ILE A 38 20.87 -2.03 11.55
N ALA A 39 19.64 -2.55 11.70
CA ALA A 39 18.42 -1.76 11.49
C ALA A 39 18.32 -0.56 12.45
N GLU A 40 18.74 -0.72 13.72
CA GLU A 40 18.77 0.38 14.69
C GLU A 40 19.90 1.38 14.39
N LEU A 41 21.03 0.92 13.85
CA LEU A 41 22.13 1.79 13.44
C LEU A 41 21.73 2.76 12.33
N VAL A 42 20.91 2.32 11.37
CA VAL A 42 20.38 3.17 10.28
C VAL A 42 19.14 3.97 10.67
N LEU A 43 18.53 3.70 11.83
CA LEU A 43 17.33 4.39 12.27
C LEU A 43 17.67 5.79 12.78
N ASN A 44 17.24 6.82 12.04
CA ASN A 44 17.38 8.22 12.45
C ASN A 44 16.24 8.69 13.38
N ARG A 45 16.10 8.05 14.55
CA ARG A 45 15.14 8.49 15.56
C ARG A 45 15.67 9.72 16.29
N SER A 46 14.81 10.74 16.45
CA SER A 46 15.14 11.98 17.16
C SER A 46 16.36 12.73 16.59
N GLN A 47 16.57 12.66 15.27
CA GLN A 47 17.71 13.31 14.59
C GLN A 47 19.09 12.84 15.12
N ARG A 48 19.22 11.56 15.53
CA ARG A 48 20.50 10.98 15.97
C ARG A 48 21.58 10.98 14.88
N LEU A 49 21.17 10.85 13.62
CA LEU A 49 22.06 10.77 12.46
C LEU A 49 22.14 12.14 11.77
N LEU A 50 22.72 13.12 12.47
CA LEU A 50 23.03 14.44 11.93
C LEU A 50 24.48 14.45 11.45
N PHE A 51 24.69 14.05 10.20
CA PHE A 51 26.00 14.17 9.55
C PHE A 51 26.10 15.52 8.85
N ASP A 52 27.29 16.11 8.86
CA ASP A 52 27.60 17.25 7.99
C ASP A 52 27.41 16.85 6.52
N VAL A 53 26.95 17.78 5.67
CA VAL A 53 26.76 17.58 4.23
C VAL A 53 28.05 17.10 3.54
N THR A 54 29.20 17.44 4.11
CA THR A 54 30.54 17.03 3.65
C THR A 54 31.00 15.68 4.19
N SER A 55 30.28 15.09 5.14
CA SER A 55 30.70 13.87 5.82
C SER A 55 30.35 12.61 5.01
N PRO A 56 31.30 11.69 4.79
CA PRO A 56 31.03 10.41 4.14
C PRO A 56 30.29 9.42 5.06
N ASN A 57 30.11 9.73 6.35
CA ASN A 57 29.63 8.78 7.36
C ASN A 57 28.23 8.24 7.06
N GLY A 58 27.33 9.08 6.53
CA GLY A 58 26.00 8.62 6.14
C GLY A 58 26.04 7.59 5.01
N VAL A 59 26.86 7.84 3.99
CA VAL A 59 27.06 6.94 2.86
C VAL A 59 27.68 5.62 3.32
N LEU A 60 28.71 5.67 4.17
CA LEU A 60 29.36 4.49 4.72
C LEU A 60 28.39 3.65 5.56
N LEU A 61 27.62 4.28 6.44
CA LEU A 61 26.61 3.61 7.25
C LEU A 61 25.56 2.88 6.39
N PHE A 62 25.06 3.55 5.35
CA PHE A 62 24.12 2.92 4.42
C PHE A 62 24.77 1.77 3.64
N ARG A 63 26.02 1.91 3.22
CA ARG A 63 26.75 0.86 2.50
C ARG A 63 26.87 -0.41 3.33
N GLU A 64 27.17 -0.29 4.63
CA GLU A 64 27.23 -1.44 5.53
C GLU A 64 25.86 -2.09 5.76
N ALA A 65 24.80 -1.30 5.85
CA ALA A 65 23.44 -1.81 5.95
C ALA A 65 23.02 -2.55 4.67
N SER A 66 23.27 -1.96 3.50
CA SER A 66 23.03 -2.58 2.19
C SER A 66 23.79 -3.91 2.06
N LYS A 67 25.10 -3.93 2.35
CA LYS A 67 25.93 -5.14 2.30
C LYS A 67 25.39 -6.23 3.22
N SER A 68 24.94 -5.88 4.42
CA SER A 68 24.40 -6.83 5.38
C SER A 68 23.06 -7.41 4.94
N MET A 69 22.18 -6.57 4.39
CA MET A 69 20.90 -7.00 3.81
C MET A 69 21.10 -7.95 2.62
N VAL A 70 22.02 -7.62 1.71
CA VAL A 70 22.34 -8.46 0.54
C VAL A 70 22.93 -9.80 0.99
N SER A 71 23.93 -9.76 1.88
CA SER A 71 24.60 -10.99 2.37
C SER A 71 23.63 -11.94 3.08
N TYR A 72 22.72 -11.42 3.89
CA TYR A 72 21.68 -12.22 4.53
C TYR A 72 20.65 -12.71 3.50
N GLY A 73 20.17 -11.83 2.63
CA GLY A 73 19.13 -12.13 1.65
C GLY A 73 19.51 -13.25 0.69
N GLU A 74 20.73 -13.23 0.14
CA GLU A 74 21.24 -14.31 -0.73
C GLU A 74 21.23 -15.67 -0.03
N ARG A 75 21.61 -15.70 1.25
CA ARG A 75 21.66 -16.94 2.05
C ARG A 75 20.26 -17.45 2.40
N VAL A 76 19.36 -16.57 2.79
CA VAL A 76 17.97 -16.95 3.10
C VAL A 76 17.24 -17.47 1.86
N LEU A 77 17.49 -16.88 0.70
CA LEU A 77 16.90 -17.35 -0.56
C LEU A 77 17.44 -18.73 -0.98
N SER A 78 18.64 -19.10 -0.54
CA SER A 78 19.22 -20.43 -0.79
C SER A 78 18.64 -21.54 0.09
N ILE A 79 17.91 -21.20 1.15
CA ILE A 79 17.26 -22.20 2.02
C ILE A 79 16.07 -22.81 1.26
N SER A 80 16.24 -24.05 0.80
CA SER A 80 15.18 -24.90 0.27
C SER A 80 14.47 -25.64 1.42
N ASP A 81 13.20 -25.99 1.21
CA ASP A 81 12.43 -26.91 2.07
C ASP A 81 12.25 -26.48 3.54
N ILE A 82 11.75 -25.27 3.76
CA ILE A 82 11.40 -24.80 5.11
C ILE A 82 10.05 -25.40 5.53
N PRO A 83 9.97 -26.10 6.68
CA PRO A 83 8.71 -26.60 7.22
C PRO A 83 7.69 -25.46 7.43
N PRO A 84 6.41 -25.62 7.06
CA PRO A 84 5.40 -24.56 7.15
C PRO A 84 5.30 -23.88 8.52
N ASP A 85 5.49 -24.67 9.59
CA ASP A 85 5.47 -24.23 10.99
C ASP A 85 6.67 -23.34 11.36
N LYS A 86 7.79 -23.44 10.62
CA LYS A 86 9.03 -22.69 10.88
C LYS A 86 9.35 -21.63 9.83
N VAL A 87 8.49 -21.46 8.81
CA VAL A 87 8.65 -20.42 7.77
C VAL A 87 8.79 -19.02 8.37
N TYR A 88 8.00 -18.70 9.39
CA TYR A 88 8.07 -17.39 10.04
C TYR A 88 9.42 -17.12 10.72
N PRO A 89 9.87 -17.92 11.71
CA PRO A 89 11.13 -17.65 12.41
C PRO A 89 12.37 -17.79 11.52
N LEU A 90 12.40 -18.73 10.57
CA LEU A 90 13.58 -19.01 9.74
C LEU A 90 13.72 -18.09 8.53
N LYS A 91 12.62 -17.56 7.99
CA LYS A 91 12.63 -16.75 6.77
C LYS A 91 11.94 -15.40 6.98
N LEU A 92 10.62 -15.41 7.21
CA LEU A 92 9.81 -14.20 7.09
C LEU A 92 10.18 -13.11 8.11
N LYS A 93 10.55 -13.50 9.33
CA LYS A 93 10.96 -12.55 10.38
C LYS A 93 12.20 -11.77 9.97
N GLY A 94 13.20 -12.43 9.40
CA GLY A 94 14.40 -11.74 8.92
C GLY A 94 14.11 -10.87 7.70
N VAL A 95 13.29 -11.35 6.77
CA VAL A 95 12.81 -10.54 5.62
C VAL A 95 12.11 -9.26 6.08
N ALA A 96 11.23 -9.36 7.08
CA ALA A 96 10.56 -8.19 7.65
C ALA A 96 11.55 -7.20 8.30
N ILE A 97 12.64 -7.68 8.90
CA ILE A 97 13.69 -6.80 9.45
C ILE A 97 14.45 -6.12 8.30
N CYS A 98 14.78 -6.84 7.23
CA CYS A 98 15.40 -6.25 6.04
C CYS A 98 14.53 -5.15 5.41
N PHE A 99 13.21 -5.37 5.29
CA PHE A 99 12.30 -4.36 4.77
C PHE A 99 12.26 -3.11 5.67
N ASN A 100 12.18 -3.28 6.98
CA ASN A 100 12.22 -2.17 7.93
C ASN A 100 13.57 -1.43 7.93
N MET A 101 14.68 -2.17 7.79
CA MET A 101 16.03 -1.61 7.69
C MET A 101 16.15 -0.72 6.46
N LEU A 102 15.72 -1.21 5.29
CA LEU A 102 15.75 -0.43 4.06
C LEU A 102 14.82 0.79 4.18
N LYS A 103 13.60 0.61 4.71
CA LYS A 103 12.66 1.72 4.95
C LYS A 103 13.30 2.81 5.82
N ALA A 104 13.88 2.44 6.95
CA ALA A 104 14.52 3.37 7.88
C ALA A 104 15.70 4.12 7.24
N ALA A 105 16.47 3.43 6.40
CA ALA A 105 17.56 4.05 5.66
C ALA A 105 17.07 5.07 4.63
N LEU A 106 16.01 4.76 3.88
CA LEU A 106 15.45 5.67 2.87
C LEU A 106 14.79 6.91 3.50
N CYS A 107 14.04 6.75 4.60
CA CYS A 107 13.40 7.87 5.30
C CYS A 107 14.34 8.66 6.22
N GLY A 108 15.56 8.17 6.43
CA GLY A 108 16.44 8.69 7.48
C GLY A 108 17.02 10.08 7.19
N ASN A 109 16.97 10.57 5.95
CA ASN A 109 17.48 11.88 5.51
C ASN A 109 18.96 12.16 5.86
N TYR A 110 19.74 11.13 6.21
CA TYR A 110 21.15 11.24 6.56
C TYR A 110 22.08 10.83 5.41
N VAL A 111 21.53 10.37 4.28
CA VAL A 111 22.25 10.02 3.04
C VAL A 111 21.60 10.71 1.86
N ASN A 112 22.43 11.31 1.00
CA ASN A 112 21.99 11.76 -0.31
C ASN A 112 22.22 10.64 -1.35
N PHE A 113 21.16 9.91 -1.67
CA PHE A 113 21.21 8.82 -2.66
C PHE A 113 21.53 9.26 -4.09
N GLY A 114 21.30 10.54 -4.42
CA GLY A 114 21.71 11.10 -5.72
C GLY A 114 23.23 11.15 -5.86
N VAL A 115 23.93 11.44 -4.76
CA VAL A 115 25.40 11.49 -4.71
C VAL A 115 26.02 10.10 -4.92
N LEU A 116 25.39 9.04 -4.40
CA LEU A 116 25.86 7.66 -4.64
C LEU A 116 25.93 7.34 -6.13
N ARG A 117 24.90 7.72 -6.90
CA ARG A 117 24.86 7.49 -8.35
C ARG A 117 25.94 8.28 -9.09
N LEU A 118 26.22 9.51 -8.68
CA LEU A 118 27.28 10.34 -9.29
C LEU A 118 28.68 9.75 -9.08
N TYR A 119 28.91 9.07 -7.97
CA TYR A 119 30.19 8.41 -7.68
C TYR A 119 30.23 6.93 -8.10
N GLY A 120 29.21 6.42 -8.80
CA GLY A 120 29.14 5.03 -9.24
C GLY A 120 28.96 4.01 -8.12
N ASP A 121 28.47 4.41 -6.95
CA ASP A 121 28.17 3.51 -5.84
C ASP A 121 26.87 2.74 -6.11
N THR A 122 26.98 1.41 -6.18
CA THR A 122 25.87 0.48 -6.45
C THR A 122 25.17 -0.02 -5.18
N ALA A 123 25.49 0.51 -4.01
CA ALA A 123 24.92 0.05 -2.74
C ALA A 123 23.39 0.16 -2.70
N LEU A 124 22.82 1.24 -3.24
CA LEU A 124 21.36 1.41 -3.28
C LEU A 124 20.74 0.43 -4.28
N ASP A 125 21.31 0.31 -5.48
CA ASP A 125 20.78 -0.56 -6.52
C ASP A 125 20.81 -2.04 -6.08
N LYS A 126 21.89 -2.48 -5.42
CA LYS A 126 21.99 -3.83 -4.82
C LYS A 126 20.95 -4.06 -3.72
N ALA A 127 20.70 -3.05 -2.89
CA ALA A 127 19.69 -3.14 -1.85
C ALA A 127 18.27 -3.27 -2.44
N LEU A 128 17.97 -2.47 -3.46
CA LEU A 128 16.68 -2.51 -4.17
C LEU A 128 16.47 -3.81 -4.94
N ASP A 129 17.50 -4.33 -5.61
CA ASP A 129 17.46 -5.64 -6.27
C ASP A 129 17.20 -6.78 -5.26
N MET A 130 17.89 -6.74 -4.11
CA MET A 130 17.64 -7.70 -3.04
C MET A 130 16.23 -7.59 -2.46
N PHE A 131 15.68 -6.37 -2.33
CA PHE A 131 14.28 -6.19 -1.95
C PHE A 131 13.33 -6.93 -2.90
N VAL A 132 13.51 -6.80 -4.21
CA VAL A 132 12.68 -7.49 -5.21
C VAL A 132 12.82 -9.01 -5.11
N LYS A 133 14.05 -9.52 -4.98
CA LYS A 133 14.30 -10.96 -4.81
C LYS A 133 13.62 -11.52 -3.55
N LEU A 134 13.73 -10.81 -2.43
CA LEU A 134 13.07 -11.18 -1.18
C LEU A 134 11.55 -11.12 -1.32
N LEU A 135 11.01 -10.08 -1.96
CA LEU A 135 9.57 -9.89 -2.20
C LEU A 135 8.97 -11.06 -2.97
N VAL A 136 9.55 -11.40 -4.12
CA VAL A 136 9.06 -12.51 -4.98
C VAL A 136 9.15 -13.86 -4.27
N SER A 137 10.06 -14.00 -3.29
CA SER A 137 10.22 -15.23 -2.51
C SER A 137 9.17 -15.43 -1.40
N VAL A 138 8.36 -14.40 -1.12
CA VAL A 138 7.30 -14.43 -0.10
C VAL A 138 5.96 -14.64 -0.81
N PRO A 139 5.24 -15.74 -0.55
CA PRO A 139 3.89 -15.92 -1.07
C PRO A 139 2.93 -14.85 -0.54
N LEU A 140 2.01 -14.38 -1.38
CA LEU A 140 1.02 -13.37 -0.99
C LEU A 140 0.21 -13.77 0.25
N LYS A 141 -0.15 -15.06 0.37
CA LYS A 141 -0.81 -15.62 1.56
C LYS A 141 -0.03 -15.32 2.86
N ASN A 142 1.29 -15.45 2.84
CA ASN A 142 2.12 -15.17 4.01
C ASN A 142 2.13 -13.67 4.37
N LEU A 143 1.91 -12.76 3.42
CA LEU A 143 1.75 -11.34 3.76
C LEU A 143 0.45 -11.10 4.54
N LEU A 144 -0.60 -11.87 4.27
CA LEU A 144 -1.88 -11.76 4.97
C LEU A 144 -1.86 -12.45 6.34
N ASP A 145 -1.25 -13.63 6.41
CA ASP A 145 -1.20 -14.45 7.65
C ASP A 145 -0.26 -13.87 8.72
N TYR A 146 0.75 -13.06 8.33
CA TYR A 146 1.75 -12.52 9.25
C TYR A 146 1.77 -10.97 9.27
N PRO A 147 1.01 -10.32 10.18
CA PRO A 147 0.86 -8.86 10.21
C PRO A 147 2.16 -8.07 10.29
N LYS A 148 3.17 -8.56 11.03
CA LYS A 148 4.48 -7.90 11.14
C LYS A 148 5.24 -7.84 9.82
N VAL A 149 5.08 -8.87 8.98
CA VAL A 149 5.68 -8.92 7.64
C VAL A 149 4.92 -7.99 6.72
N SER A 150 3.58 -8.03 6.79
CA SER A 150 2.67 -7.13 6.09
C SER A 150 3.03 -5.65 6.30
N GLN A 151 3.10 -5.22 7.57
CA GLN A 151 3.41 -3.84 7.93
C GLN A 151 4.81 -3.41 7.47
N ALA A 152 5.81 -4.29 7.56
CA ALA A 152 7.15 -4.01 7.08
C ALA A 152 7.18 -3.85 5.55
N TYR A 153 6.48 -4.72 4.84
CA TYR A 153 6.37 -4.69 3.38
C TYR A 153 5.64 -3.44 2.88
N TYR A 154 4.39 -3.22 3.30
CA TYR A 154 3.60 -2.07 2.84
C TYR A 154 4.22 -0.75 3.27
N GLY A 155 4.81 -0.71 4.47
CA GLY A 155 5.51 0.48 4.96
C GLY A 155 6.76 0.82 4.14
N LEU A 156 7.46 -0.17 3.57
CA LEU A 156 8.57 0.07 2.65
C LEU A 156 8.06 0.44 1.25
N LEU A 157 7.04 -0.25 0.76
CA LEU A 157 6.46 -0.02 -0.57
C LEU A 157 5.91 1.42 -0.71
N GLU A 158 5.28 1.95 0.33
CA GLU A 158 4.81 3.33 0.36
C GLU A 158 5.97 4.32 0.14
N VAL A 159 7.10 4.13 0.84
CA VAL A 159 8.29 4.99 0.72
C VAL A 159 8.91 4.87 -0.67
N LEU A 160 9.00 3.65 -1.21
CA LEU A 160 9.55 3.43 -2.56
C LEU A 160 8.69 4.09 -3.64
N THR A 161 7.37 4.01 -3.53
CA THR A 161 6.47 4.65 -4.51
C THR A 161 6.42 6.17 -4.36
N GLN A 162 6.71 6.70 -3.17
CA GLN A 162 6.78 8.13 -2.93
C GLN A 162 8.03 8.76 -3.55
N ASP A 163 9.23 8.26 -3.19
CA ASP A 163 10.50 8.93 -3.49
C ASP A 163 11.35 8.20 -4.54
N HIS A 164 11.07 6.91 -4.80
CA HIS A 164 11.84 6.06 -5.71
C HIS A 164 10.97 5.45 -6.83
N MET A 165 9.95 6.19 -7.27
CA MET A 165 8.99 5.71 -8.28
C MET A 165 9.65 5.33 -9.62
N ASP A 166 10.79 5.95 -9.96
CA ASP A 166 11.54 5.59 -11.17
C ASP A 166 12.04 4.13 -11.11
N PHE A 167 12.51 3.67 -9.94
CA PHE A 167 12.89 2.27 -9.72
C PHE A 167 11.67 1.36 -9.86
N ILE A 168 10.56 1.69 -9.18
CA ILE A 168 9.32 0.91 -9.26
C ILE A 168 8.87 0.81 -10.72
N SER A 169 8.90 1.90 -11.49
CA SER A 169 8.46 1.93 -12.90
C SER A 169 9.32 1.08 -13.85
N GLY A 170 10.53 0.70 -13.43
CA GLY A 170 11.49 -0.12 -14.18
C GLY A 170 11.44 -1.62 -13.85
N LEU A 171 10.57 -2.05 -12.93
CA LEU A 171 10.46 -3.46 -12.52
C LEU A 171 9.94 -4.37 -13.64
N GLU A 172 10.18 -5.66 -13.49
CA GLU A 172 9.65 -6.68 -14.41
C GLU A 172 8.12 -6.84 -14.28
N PRO A 173 7.41 -7.24 -15.37
CA PRO A 173 5.97 -7.41 -15.35
C PRO A 173 5.40 -8.32 -14.27
N SER A 174 6.08 -9.44 -13.98
CA SER A 174 5.68 -10.38 -12.93
C SER A 174 5.65 -9.74 -11.55
N VAL A 175 6.64 -8.90 -11.25
CA VAL A 175 6.75 -8.17 -9.98
C VAL A 175 5.63 -7.14 -9.87
N PHE A 176 5.29 -6.44 -10.96
CA PHE A 176 4.15 -5.52 -10.97
C PHE A 176 2.81 -6.21 -10.69
N THR A 177 2.56 -7.36 -11.33
CA THR A 177 1.36 -8.15 -11.05
C THR A 177 1.31 -8.51 -9.56
N TYR A 178 2.43 -8.97 -8.98
CA TYR A 178 2.52 -9.24 -7.55
C TYR A 178 2.20 -7.99 -6.70
N LEU A 179 2.81 -6.84 -7.02
CA LEU A 179 2.58 -5.57 -6.30
C LEU A 179 1.10 -5.18 -6.33
N PHE A 180 0.45 -5.18 -7.49
CA PHE A 180 -0.96 -4.81 -7.60
C PHE A 180 -1.90 -5.81 -6.93
N SER A 181 -1.65 -7.11 -7.09
CA SER A 181 -2.40 -8.13 -6.35
C SER A 181 -2.28 -7.93 -4.84
N SER A 182 -1.06 -7.64 -4.35
CA SER A 182 -0.85 -7.36 -2.93
C SER A 182 -1.59 -6.10 -2.47
N ILE A 183 -1.52 -5.00 -3.23
CA ILE A 183 -2.22 -3.75 -2.91
C ILE A 183 -3.74 -4.00 -2.87
N SER A 184 -4.28 -4.75 -3.84
CA SER A 184 -5.71 -5.07 -3.86
C SER A 184 -6.15 -5.84 -2.61
N GLU A 185 -5.41 -6.86 -2.21
CA GLU A 185 -5.67 -7.61 -0.97
C GLU A 185 -5.49 -6.74 0.29
N GLY A 186 -4.48 -5.88 0.30
CA GLY A 186 -4.20 -4.95 1.40
C GLY A 186 -5.27 -3.87 1.57
N LEU A 187 -5.95 -3.46 0.50
CA LEU A 187 -7.08 -2.53 0.53
C LEU A 187 -8.33 -3.14 1.20
N THR A 188 -8.54 -4.44 1.01
CA THR A 188 -9.63 -5.21 1.64
C THR A 188 -9.25 -5.81 3.00
N GLY A 189 -8.00 -5.57 3.44
CA GLY A 189 -7.47 -6.12 4.68
C GLY A 189 -8.06 -5.48 5.95
N LEU A 190 -8.04 -6.23 7.06
CA LEU A 190 -8.57 -5.79 8.35
C LEU A 190 -7.69 -4.73 9.06
N ASP A 191 -6.39 -4.66 8.73
CA ASP A 191 -5.47 -3.72 9.35
C ASP A 191 -5.58 -2.32 8.71
N ASN A 192 -6.13 -1.38 9.47
CA ASN A 192 -6.31 0.01 9.03
C ASN A 192 -4.99 0.68 8.62
N MET A 193 -3.87 0.39 9.29
CA MET A 193 -2.59 1.02 8.92
C MET A 193 -2.11 0.50 7.56
N VAL A 194 -2.29 -0.80 7.31
CA VAL A 194 -1.98 -1.40 6.00
C VAL A 194 -2.88 -0.84 4.92
N CYS A 195 -4.19 -0.73 5.16
CA CYS A 195 -5.14 -0.16 4.20
C CYS A 195 -4.75 1.29 3.84
N THR A 196 -4.43 2.13 4.82
CA THR A 196 -4.00 3.51 4.58
C THR A 196 -2.70 3.55 3.76
N GLY A 197 -1.69 2.73 4.12
CA GLY A 197 -0.44 2.64 3.35
C GLY A 197 -0.64 2.16 1.92
N CYS A 198 -1.56 1.21 1.69
CA CYS A 198 -1.94 0.74 0.35
C CYS A 198 -2.62 1.86 -0.46
N CYS A 199 -3.49 2.65 0.16
CA CYS A 199 -4.12 3.80 -0.48
C CYS A 199 -3.08 4.86 -0.90
N SER A 200 -2.14 5.21 -0.03
CA SER A 200 -1.04 6.14 -0.34
C SER A 200 -0.19 5.61 -1.49
N THR A 201 0.23 4.34 -1.39
CA THR A 201 1.02 3.64 -2.40
C THR A 201 0.34 3.70 -3.77
N LEU A 202 -0.95 3.36 -3.80
CA LEU A 202 -1.74 3.38 -5.02
C LEU A 202 -1.90 4.82 -5.57
N ASP A 203 -2.15 5.82 -4.74
CA ASP A 203 -2.24 7.23 -5.19
C ASP A 203 -0.90 7.73 -5.77
N HIS A 204 0.24 7.37 -5.18
CA HIS A 204 1.56 7.70 -5.73
C HIS A 204 1.74 7.10 -7.13
N ILE A 205 1.43 5.82 -7.29
CA ILE A 205 1.49 5.11 -8.57
C ILE A 205 0.57 5.78 -9.61
N LEU A 206 -0.69 6.03 -9.26
CA LEU A 206 -1.67 6.63 -10.17
C LEU A 206 -1.30 8.08 -10.54
N THR A 207 -0.75 8.84 -9.60
CA THR A 207 -0.24 10.19 -9.85
C THR A 207 0.89 10.17 -10.88
N PHE A 208 1.82 9.25 -10.74
CA PHE A 208 2.92 9.07 -11.68
C PHE A 208 2.41 8.70 -13.08
N LEU A 209 1.47 7.75 -13.16
CA LEU A 209 0.82 7.36 -14.41
C LEU A 209 0.12 8.52 -15.09
N PHE A 210 -0.71 9.25 -14.34
CA PHE A 210 -1.46 10.39 -14.85
C PHE A 210 -0.53 11.47 -15.42
N LYS A 211 0.59 11.76 -14.74
CA LYS A 211 1.61 12.71 -15.21
C LYS A 211 2.29 12.22 -16.49
N LYS A 212 2.66 10.94 -16.59
CA LYS A 212 3.30 10.38 -17.80
C LYS A 212 2.36 10.38 -19.00
N LEU A 213 1.12 9.91 -18.83
CA LEU A 213 0.13 9.87 -19.91
C LEU A 213 -0.28 11.27 -20.37
N SER A 214 -0.40 12.23 -19.45
CA SER A 214 -0.73 13.62 -19.80
C SER A 214 0.40 14.29 -20.60
N ARG A 215 1.68 14.01 -20.30
CA ARG A 215 2.82 14.50 -21.08
C ARG A 215 2.86 13.90 -22.49
N GLN A 216 2.52 12.62 -22.64
CA GLN A 216 2.50 11.95 -23.96
C GLN A 216 1.44 12.53 -24.89
N LYS A 217 0.24 12.87 -24.37
CA LYS A 217 -0.82 13.53 -25.15
C LYS A 217 -0.50 14.99 -25.50
N GLY A 218 0.39 15.64 -24.76
CA GLY A 218 0.80 17.04 -24.94
C GLY A 218 1.90 17.29 -25.97
N GLY A 219 2.33 16.29 -26.76
CA GLY A 219 3.29 16.48 -27.86
C GLY A 219 4.75 16.70 -27.46
N MET A 220 5.09 16.68 -26.17
CA MET A 220 6.47 16.81 -25.70
C MET A 220 7.15 15.44 -25.68
N SER A 221 8.04 15.18 -26.65
CA SER A 221 9.00 14.06 -26.82
C SER A 221 8.55 12.67 -26.34
N PRO A 222 8.59 11.61 -27.18
CA PRO A 222 8.26 10.26 -26.74
C PRO A 222 9.21 9.82 -25.61
N SER A 223 8.76 9.93 -24.37
CA SER A 223 9.42 9.26 -23.25
C SER A 223 9.36 7.76 -23.53
N PRO A 224 10.47 7.02 -23.38
CA PRO A 224 10.47 5.58 -23.60
C PRO A 224 9.35 4.96 -22.75
N THR A 225 8.43 4.24 -23.41
CA THR A 225 7.31 3.56 -22.78
C THR A 225 7.88 2.63 -21.70
N THR A 226 7.75 3.03 -20.43
CA THR A 226 8.27 2.21 -19.33
C THR A 226 7.61 0.84 -19.36
N PRO A 227 8.30 -0.23 -18.94
CA PRO A 227 7.69 -1.57 -18.79
C PRO A 227 6.33 -1.49 -18.10
N PHE A 228 6.21 -0.59 -17.12
CA PHE A 228 4.98 -0.27 -16.42
C PHE A 228 3.78 0.13 -17.31
N LEU A 229 3.99 0.97 -18.32
CA LEU A 229 2.90 1.38 -19.23
C LEU A 229 2.50 0.24 -20.16
N ARG A 230 3.47 -0.58 -20.60
CA ARG A 230 3.19 -1.77 -21.41
C ARG A 230 2.29 -2.77 -20.67
N ILE A 231 2.48 -2.92 -19.36
CA ILE A 231 1.66 -3.83 -18.55
C ILE A 231 0.22 -3.31 -18.44
N LEU A 232 0.01 -2.00 -18.36
CA LEU A 232 -1.33 -1.42 -18.38
C LEU A 232 -2.02 -1.62 -19.73
N ASP A 233 -1.26 -1.53 -20.84
CA ASP A 233 -1.78 -1.84 -22.16
C ASP A 233 -2.14 -3.33 -22.30
N LEU A 234 -1.34 -4.21 -21.70
CA LEU A 234 -1.56 -5.66 -21.72
C LEU A 234 -2.67 -6.13 -20.77
N ASN A 235 -2.88 -5.42 -19.65
CA ASN A 235 -3.86 -5.75 -18.62
C ASN A 235 -4.70 -4.53 -18.20
N PRO A 236 -5.54 -3.98 -19.11
CA PRO A 236 -6.38 -2.81 -18.80
C PRO A 236 -7.39 -3.09 -17.67
N GLY A 237 -7.77 -4.37 -17.50
CA GLY A 237 -8.66 -4.81 -16.42
C GLY A 237 -8.11 -4.64 -15.00
N LEU A 238 -6.80 -4.45 -14.83
CA LEU A 238 -6.18 -4.35 -13.52
C LEU A 238 -6.61 -3.08 -12.77
N LEU A 239 -6.55 -1.92 -13.43
CA LEU A 239 -7.01 -0.65 -12.84
C LEU A 239 -8.54 -0.65 -12.66
N GLN A 240 -9.27 -1.24 -13.60
CA GLN A 240 -10.73 -1.37 -13.55
C GLN A 240 -11.18 -2.23 -12.37
N GLY A 241 -10.46 -3.32 -12.09
CA GLY A 241 -10.68 -4.18 -10.93
C GLY A 241 -10.50 -3.43 -9.62
N MET A 242 -9.39 -2.70 -9.46
CA MET A 242 -9.16 -1.88 -8.26
C MET A 242 -10.19 -0.76 -8.10
N LEU A 243 -10.60 -0.12 -9.19
CA LEU A 243 -11.66 0.89 -9.19
C LEU A 243 -12.98 0.30 -8.68
N SER A 244 -13.37 -0.87 -9.19
CA SER A 244 -14.57 -1.57 -8.74
C SER A 244 -14.48 -1.97 -7.27
N SER A 245 -13.34 -2.50 -6.82
CA SER A 245 -13.12 -2.89 -5.44
C SER A 245 -13.25 -1.70 -4.49
N ILE A 246 -12.56 -0.59 -4.77
CA ILE A 246 -12.63 0.61 -3.92
C ILE A 246 -14.05 1.21 -3.92
N MET A 247 -14.72 1.25 -5.07
CA MET A 247 -16.12 1.70 -5.15
C MET A 247 -17.05 0.82 -4.32
N ASN A 248 -16.91 -0.51 -4.39
CA ASN A 248 -17.71 -1.44 -3.59
C ASN A 248 -17.47 -1.24 -2.09
N ILE A 249 -16.21 -1.08 -1.66
CA ILE A 249 -15.88 -0.79 -0.26
C ILE A 249 -16.56 0.50 0.20
N ILE A 250 -16.49 1.57 -0.59
CA ILE A 250 -17.10 2.86 -0.23
C ILE A 250 -18.62 2.80 -0.17
N MET A 251 -19.26 2.10 -1.10
CA MET A 251 -20.72 2.02 -1.20
C MET A 251 -21.34 1.10 -0.16
N PHE A 252 -20.73 -0.06 0.10
CA PHE A 252 -21.36 -1.14 0.86
C PHE A 252 -20.75 -1.40 2.23
N GLU A 253 -19.50 -0.99 2.47
CA GLU A 253 -18.81 -1.32 3.72
C GLU A 253 -18.81 -0.15 4.72
N ASN A 254 -18.93 -0.51 6.01
CA ASN A 254 -18.89 0.44 7.13
C ASN A 254 -17.45 0.72 7.62
N TYR A 255 -16.50 0.88 6.70
CA TYR A 255 -15.07 1.06 7.04
C TYR A 255 -14.74 2.41 7.69
N ARG A 256 -13.67 2.45 8.50
CA ARG A 256 -13.20 3.67 9.21
C ARG A 256 -12.21 4.54 8.40
N ASN A 257 -11.60 4.00 7.34
CA ASN A 257 -10.49 4.61 6.60
C ASN A 257 -10.87 5.27 5.26
N GLN A 258 -12.13 5.63 5.09
CA GLN A 258 -12.67 6.03 3.78
C GLN A 258 -12.00 7.26 3.16
N TRP A 259 -11.55 8.20 3.99
CA TRP A 259 -10.81 9.38 3.55
C TRP A 259 -9.53 9.02 2.81
N SER A 260 -8.85 7.94 3.21
CA SER A 260 -7.63 7.47 2.54
C SER A 260 -7.93 6.93 1.13
N MET A 261 -9.12 6.37 0.91
CA MET A 261 -9.53 5.78 -0.37
C MET A 261 -9.93 6.83 -1.42
N SER A 262 -10.25 8.07 -1.03
CA SER A 262 -10.71 9.11 -1.97
C SER A 262 -9.65 9.45 -3.01
N ARG A 263 -8.39 9.59 -2.59
CA ARG A 263 -7.27 9.99 -3.44
C ARG A 263 -6.96 8.96 -4.54
N PRO A 264 -6.72 7.67 -4.20
CA PRO A 264 -6.52 6.66 -5.23
C PRO A 264 -7.77 6.46 -6.08
N LEU A 265 -8.98 6.59 -5.51
CA LEU A 265 -10.22 6.50 -6.30
C LEU A 265 -10.29 7.57 -7.40
N LEU A 266 -10.01 8.83 -7.07
CA LEU A 266 -9.97 9.91 -8.08
C LEU A 266 -8.96 9.59 -9.18
N GLY A 267 -7.75 9.14 -8.80
CA GLY A 267 -6.73 8.70 -9.76
C GLY A 267 -7.23 7.61 -10.71
N LEU A 268 -7.92 6.61 -10.17
CA LEU A 268 -8.49 5.50 -10.96
C LEU A 268 -9.60 5.97 -11.90
N ILE A 269 -10.50 6.84 -11.45
CA ILE A 269 -11.59 7.41 -12.25
C ILE A 269 -11.02 8.21 -13.43
N LEU A 270 -10.08 9.13 -13.16
CA LEU A 270 -9.49 9.97 -14.20
C LEU A 270 -8.64 9.20 -15.22
N LEU A 271 -8.12 8.03 -14.84
CA LEU A 271 -7.40 7.13 -15.74
C LEU A 271 -8.33 6.18 -16.52
N ASN A 272 -9.56 5.95 -16.04
CA ASN A 272 -10.51 4.98 -16.61
C ASN A 272 -11.93 5.56 -16.72
N GLU A 273 -12.05 6.77 -17.30
CA GLU A 273 -13.32 7.53 -17.35
C GLU A 273 -14.46 6.73 -18.02
N GLU A 274 -14.18 6.04 -19.12
CA GLU A 274 -15.18 5.23 -19.83
C GLU A 274 -15.67 4.05 -18.98
N TYR A 275 -14.75 3.36 -18.29
CA TYR A 275 -15.14 2.28 -17.39
C TYR A 275 -15.95 2.78 -16.20
N PHE A 276 -15.61 3.95 -15.66
CA PHE A 276 -16.38 4.56 -14.58
C PHE A 276 -17.82 4.91 -15.02
N LYS A 277 -18.02 5.39 -16.26
CA LYS A 277 -19.36 5.59 -16.82
C LYS A 277 -20.14 4.27 -16.90
N SER A 278 -19.53 3.21 -17.44
CA SER A 278 -20.18 1.88 -17.49
C SER A 278 -20.47 1.30 -16.11
N LEU A 279 -19.59 1.52 -15.12
CA LEU A 279 -19.81 1.12 -13.74
C LEU A 279 -21.00 1.85 -13.13
N ARG A 280 -21.08 3.18 -13.33
CA ARG A 280 -22.21 4.01 -12.90
C ARG A 280 -23.52 3.46 -13.47
N GLU A 281 -23.61 3.25 -14.78
CA GLU A 281 -24.81 2.74 -15.46
C GLU A 281 -25.24 1.39 -14.91
N ARG A 282 -24.27 0.48 -14.69
CA ARG A 282 -24.53 -0.83 -14.10
C ARG A 282 -25.10 -0.73 -12.68
N VAL A 283 -24.49 0.09 -11.83
CA VAL A 283 -24.95 0.27 -10.44
C VAL A 283 -26.35 0.88 -10.39
N ILE A 284 -26.65 1.84 -11.29
CA ILE A 284 -28.00 2.43 -11.41
C ILE A 284 -29.00 1.37 -11.88
N ALA A 285 -28.67 0.59 -12.92
CA ALA A 285 -29.56 -0.44 -13.44
C ALA A 285 -29.88 -1.56 -12.43
N MET A 286 -29.00 -1.78 -11.45
CA MET A 286 -29.25 -2.71 -10.33
C MET A 286 -30.23 -2.17 -9.29
N GLN A 287 -30.58 -0.88 -9.31
CA GLN A 287 -31.56 -0.29 -8.39
C GLN A 287 -33.01 -0.43 -8.91
N PRO A 288 -34.00 -0.51 -8.00
CA PRO A 288 -35.42 -0.35 -8.35
C PRO A 288 -35.69 0.93 -9.15
N ALA A 289 -36.64 0.87 -10.09
CA ALA A 289 -36.89 1.95 -11.07
C ALA A 289 -37.17 3.32 -10.43
N ASP A 290 -37.84 3.33 -9.28
CA ASP A 290 -38.13 4.52 -8.46
C ASP A 290 -36.88 5.16 -7.84
N ARG A 291 -35.81 4.38 -7.63
CA ARG A 291 -34.56 4.82 -7.00
C ARG A 291 -33.43 5.12 -7.98
N GLN A 292 -33.57 4.69 -9.24
CA GLN A 292 -32.57 4.95 -10.28
C GLN A 292 -32.23 6.45 -10.43
N PRO A 293 -33.18 7.40 -10.41
CA PRO A 293 -32.87 8.83 -10.49
C PRO A 293 -32.05 9.33 -9.30
N ALA A 294 -32.38 8.86 -8.09
CA ALA A 294 -31.67 9.25 -6.87
C ALA A 294 -30.22 8.72 -6.89
N MET A 295 -30.02 7.47 -7.32
CA MET A 295 -28.68 6.89 -7.47
C MET A 295 -27.88 7.61 -8.55
N ALA A 296 -28.51 7.96 -9.68
CA ALA A 296 -27.87 8.75 -10.73
C ALA A 296 -27.38 10.10 -10.21
N GLN A 297 -28.20 10.80 -9.44
CA GLN A 297 -27.85 12.08 -8.82
C GLN A 297 -26.69 11.95 -7.82
N CYS A 298 -26.60 10.83 -7.07
CA CYS A 298 -25.47 10.58 -6.18
C CYS A 298 -24.15 10.58 -6.98
N PHE A 299 -24.09 9.84 -8.10
CA PHE A 299 -22.90 9.81 -8.96
C PHE A 299 -22.58 11.15 -9.60
N ASP A 300 -23.60 11.95 -9.96
CA ASP A 300 -23.36 13.31 -10.47
C ASP A 300 -22.78 14.22 -9.38
N ASN A 301 -23.30 14.15 -8.15
CA ASN A 301 -22.77 14.88 -7.00
C ASN A 301 -21.33 14.47 -6.65
N LEU A 302 -20.98 13.19 -6.83
CA LEU A 302 -19.61 12.70 -6.60
C LEU A 302 -18.59 13.44 -7.47
N MET A 303 -18.96 13.72 -8.72
CA MET A 303 -18.10 14.37 -9.72
C MET A 303 -18.38 15.87 -9.88
N ASP A 304 -19.25 16.48 -9.05
CA ASP A 304 -19.57 17.90 -9.16
C ASP A 304 -18.32 18.77 -9.00
N LYS A 305 -18.05 19.61 -10.00
CA LYS A 305 -16.88 20.51 -10.10
C LYS A 305 -15.52 19.82 -10.02
N VAL A 306 -15.46 18.50 -10.17
CA VAL A 306 -14.20 17.76 -10.21
C VAL A 306 -13.55 17.97 -11.57
N GLU A 307 -12.35 18.54 -11.56
CA GLU A 307 -11.58 18.77 -12.78
C GLU A 307 -10.76 17.53 -13.16
N ARG A 308 -10.32 17.47 -14.42
CA ARG A 308 -9.44 16.40 -14.92
C ARG A 308 -7.97 16.63 -14.53
N ASN A 309 -7.69 16.71 -13.23
CA ASN A 309 -6.34 16.82 -12.69
C ASN A 309 -6.22 16.21 -11.28
N LEU A 310 -4.98 15.96 -10.86
CA LEU A 310 -4.66 15.43 -9.54
C LEU A 310 -4.01 16.51 -8.65
N GLN A 311 -4.50 17.74 -8.68
CA GLN A 311 -4.00 18.79 -7.76
C GLN A 311 -4.59 18.61 -6.35
N PRO A 312 -3.89 19.06 -5.30
CA PRO A 312 -4.37 18.94 -3.92
C PRO A 312 -5.79 19.50 -3.72
N ARG A 313 -6.07 20.69 -4.25
CA ARG A 313 -7.39 21.32 -4.18
C ARG A 313 -8.50 20.45 -4.78
N ASN A 314 -8.24 19.82 -5.93
CA ASN A 314 -9.22 18.97 -6.60
C ASN A 314 -9.44 17.66 -5.83
N ARG A 315 -8.37 17.06 -5.28
CA ARG A 315 -8.45 15.90 -4.38
C ARG A 315 -9.28 16.17 -3.13
N ASP A 316 -9.09 17.33 -2.51
CA ASP A 316 -9.83 17.72 -1.31
C ASP A 316 -11.31 17.95 -1.63
N LEU A 317 -11.62 18.55 -2.79
CA LEU A 317 -12.99 18.68 -3.29
C LEU A 317 -13.63 17.30 -3.50
N PHE A 318 -12.98 16.40 -4.24
CA PHE A 318 -13.48 15.04 -4.47
C PHE A 318 -13.71 14.28 -3.16
N THR A 319 -12.82 14.45 -2.18
CA THR A 319 -12.96 13.83 -0.85
C THR A 319 -14.24 14.31 -0.12
N LYS A 320 -14.56 15.60 -0.22
CA LYS A 320 -15.82 16.15 0.31
C LYS A 320 -17.02 15.58 -0.41
N ASN A 321 -17.00 15.56 -1.74
CA ASN A 321 -18.09 15.00 -2.56
C ASN A 321 -18.32 13.53 -2.24
N MET A 322 -17.26 12.74 -2.09
CA MET A 322 -17.33 11.32 -1.73
C MET A 322 -17.96 11.08 -0.35
N SER A 323 -17.72 11.98 0.61
CA SER A 323 -18.34 11.91 1.93
C SER A 323 -19.86 12.10 1.85
N VAL A 324 -20.31 13.03 0.99
CA VAL A 324 -21.74 13.25 0.70
C VAL A 324 -22.32 12.06 -0.06
N PHE A 325 -21.66 11.62 -1.13
CA PHE A 325 -22.04 10.46 -1.94
C PHE A 325 -22.33 9.24 -1.06
N ARG A 326 -21.42 8.90 -0.14
CA ARG A 326 -21.58 7.74 0.74
C ARG A 326 -22.83 7.86 1.63
N ARG A 327 -23.05 9.03 2.22
CA ARG A 327 -24.23 9.27 3.07
C ARG A 327 -25.51 9.05 2.27
N ASP A 328 -25.58 9.63 1.09
CA ASP A 328 -26.77 9.62 0.25
C ASP A 328 -27.03 8.21 -0.34
N VAL A 329 -25.98 7.50 -0.74
CA VAL A 329 -26.04 6.09 -1.15
C VAL A 329 -26.49 5.19 0.00
N SER A 330 -25.96 5.38 1.22
CA SER A 330 -26.41 4.60 2.38
C SER A 330 -27.89 4.80 2.70
N VAL A 331 -28.45 5.99 2.45
CA VAL A 331 -29.90 6.23 2.61
C VAL A 331 -30.66 5.49 1.51
N SER A 332 -30.24 5.64 0.25
CA SER A 332 -30.87 4.98 -0.90
C SER A 332 -30.89 3.44 -0.79
N LEU A 333 -29.86 2.85 -0.17
CA LEU A 333 -29.73 1.41 0.05
C LEU A 333 -30.42 0.88 1.32
N ARG A 334 -30.65 1.69 2.37
CA ARG A 334 -31.22 1.23 3.66
C ARG A 334 -32.72 1.00 3.64
N ASP A 335 -33.47 1.66 2.76
CA ASP A 335 -34.93 1.52 2.68
C ASP A 335 -35.38 0.19 2.02
N VAL A 336 -34.55 -0.85 2.04
CA VAL A 336 -34.84 -2.22 1.56
C VAL A 336 -35.37 -3.12 2.70
N ALA A 337 -35.32 -2.68 3.95
CA ALA A 337 -35.99 -3.40 5.04
C ALA A 337 -37.51 -3.19 4.91
N PRO A 338 -38.33 -4.26 4.74
CA PRO A 338 -39.76 -4.10 4.58
C PRO A 338 -40.32 -3.47 5.85
N GLN A 339 -40.96 -2.30 5.70
CA GLN A 339 -41.94 -1.85 6.67
C GLN A 339 -43.06 -2.88 6.68
N THR A 340 -42.99 -3.83 7.62
CA THR A 340 -44.17 -4.60 8.03
C THR A 340 -45.12 -3.62 8.70
N SER A 341 -45.97 -3.00 7.90
CA SER A 341 -47.16 -2.30 8.35
C SER A 341 -48.07 -3.32 9.03
N SER A 342 -48.01 -3.43 10.35
CA SER A 342 -49.02 -4.08 11.15
C SER A 342 -50.29 -3.21 11.15
N GLN A 343 -51.09 -3.31 10.09
CA GLN A 343 -52.50 -2.95 10.17
C GLN A 343 -53.25 -4.20 10.65
N THR A 344 -53.54 -4.23 11.94
CA THR A 344 -54.44 -5.21 12.55
C THR A 344 -55.88 -4.82 12.21
N PRO A 345 -56.69 -5.65 11.52
CA PRO A 345 -58.12 -5.42 11.42
C PRO A 345 -58.79 -5.98 12.68
N THR A 346 -59.30 -5.11 13.55
CA THR A 346 -60.15 -5.53 14.68
C THR A 346 -61.54 -5.86 14.16
N THR A 347 -61.79 -7.15 13.95
CA THR A 347 -63.11 -7.72 13.71
C THR A 347 -63.93 -7.67 15.00
N THR A 348 -65.12 -7.09 14.88
CA THR A 348 -66.17 -7.05 15.89
C THR A 348 -66.64 -8.48 16.19
N THR A 349 -66.65 -8.89 17.46
CA THR A 349 -67.50 -10.01 17.89
C THR A 349 -67.98 -9.76 19.32
N THR A 350 -69.27 -9.51 19.39
CA THR A 350 -70.15 -9.52 20.57
C THR A 350 -70.08 -10.86 21.28
N THR A 351 -69.85 -10.88 22.59
CA THR A 351 -70.38 -11.91 23.48
C THR A 351 -70.64 -11.36 24.88
N THR A 352 -71.80 -11.74 25.37
CA THR A 352 -72.56 -11.40 26.57
C THR A 352 -71.90 -11.75 27.91
N THR A 353 -72.12 -10.86 28.88
CA THR A 353 -72.35 -11.05 30.34
C THR A 353 -72.35 -12.49 30.90
N SER A 354 -71.55 -12.75 31.95
CA SER A 354 -72.04 -12.91 33.33
C SER A 354 -70.90 -13.20 34.35
N ASP A 355 -70.97 -12.46 35.46
CA ASP A 355 -70.81 -12.85 36.86
C ASP A 355 -69.56 -13.54 37.47
N MET A 356 -69.15 -12.89 38.57
CA MET A 356 -68.79 -13.41 39.90
C MET A 356 -67.37 -13.95 40.20
N MET A 357 -66.74 -13.23 41.14
CA MET A 357 -66.06 -13.69 42.36
C MET A 357 -65.23 -14.98 42.28
N VAL A 358 -63.91 -14.90 42.44
CA VAL A 358 -63.13 -14.91 43.70
C VAL A 358 -61.68 -14.61 43.35
#